data_AF-A0A3S5GY27-F1
#
_entry.id   AF-A0A3S5GY27-F1
#
_cell.length_a   1.000
_cell.length_b   1.000
_cell.length_c   1.000
_cell.angle_alpha   90.00
_cell.angle_beta   90.00
_cell.angle_gamma   90.00
#
_symmetry.space_group_name_H-M   'P 1'
#
loop_
_entity.id
_entity.type
_entity.pdbx_description
1 polymer ?
#
loop_
_entity_poly.entity_id
_entity_poly.type
_entity_poly.pdbx_seq_one_letter_code
_entity_poly.pdbx_strand_id
1 'polypeptide(L)'
;MGAPAELVEAAHHAALDEIRHAGLCFALAGAYGGAPVGPSAFPFGGAVAVSEDLAAVAASAAREGCVGETLAAVLAAEQLGQARDPAVRAALTVIAADEARHAELAWRAVAWAVATGGAEVRAAVIDAFAAAEEVLAGFSSGAVASPELAAHGRLGATEAAAVLRRALDEVVRPAAAALLGASTLPGSAAAGSLSASFVAEVVQSAGLDPTPCPMDSGGQAS
;
A
#
# COMPACT_ATOMS: atom_id res chain seq x y z
N MET A 1 -8.25 12.12 -20.92
CA MET A 1 -6.96 11.38 -20.95
C MET A 1 -7.23 9.96 -21.41
N GLY A 2 -6.48 9.43 -22.39
CA GLY A 2 -6.77 8.15 -23.05
C GLY A 2 -6.31 6.92 -22.26
N ALA A 3 -6.64 6.84 -20.97
CA ALA A 3 -6.28 5.71 -20.12
C ALA A 3 -6.95 4.42 -20.61
N PRO A 4 -6.25 3.27 -20.55
CA PRO A 4 -6.85 1.96 -20.79
C PRO A 4 -8.08 1.73 -19.91
N ALA A 5 -9.15 1.18 -20.49
CA ALA A 5 -10.44 1.02 -19.82
C ALA A 5 -10.33 0.17 -18.55
N GLU A 6 -9.47 -0.85 -18.58
CA GLU A 6 -9.21 -1.73 -17.45
C GLU A 6 -8.57 -1.01 -16.25
N LEU A 7 -7.77 0.04 -16.47
CA LEU A 7 -7.21 0.84 -15.38
C LEU A 7 -8.27 1.74 -14.75
N VAL A 8 -9.18 2.27 -15.58
CA VAL A 8 -10.30 3.09 -15.10
C VAL A 8 -11.28 2.26 -14.29
N GLU A 9 -11.64 1.07 -14.78
CA GLU A 9 -12.50 0.12 -14.07
C GLU A 9 -11.88 -0.31 -12.74
N ALA A 10 -10.60 -0.69 -12.74
CA ALA A 10 -9.90 -1.06 -11.52
C ALA A 10 -9.83 0.10 -10.50
N ALA A 11 -9.65 1.34 -10.96
CA ALA A 11 -9.68 2.51 -10.08
C ALA A 11 -11.05 2.74 -9.45
N HIS A 12 -12.14 2.48 -10.19
CA HIS A 12 -13.48 2.52 -9.63
C HIS A 12 -13.70 1.43 -8.57
N HIS A 13 -13.18 0.23 -8.79
CA HIS A 13 -13.24 -0.84 -7.78
C HIS A 13 -12.44 -0.48 -6.53
N ALA A 14 -11.21 0.04 -6.68
CA ALA A 14 -10.40 0.51 -5.55
C ALA A 14 -11.13 1.57 -4.73
N ALA A 15 -11.80 2.53 -5.39
CA ALA A 15 -12.60 3.54 -4.70
C ALA A 15 -13.77 2.96 -3.89
N LEU A 16 -14.37 1.85 -4.34
CA LEU A 16 -15.42 1.15 -3.58
C LEU A 16 -14.83 0.35 -2.40
N ASP A 17 -13.63 -0.20 -2.57
CA ASP A 17 -12.89 -0.89 -1.51
C ASP A 17 -12.59 0.09 -0.35
N GLU A 18 -12.26 1.35 -0.63
CA GLU A 18 -12.04 2.37 0.41
C GLU A 18 -13.29 2.70 1.25
N ILE A 19 -14.48 2.67 0.63
CA ILE A 19 -15.74 2.84 1.38
C ILE A 19 -15.91 1.69 2.36
N ARG A 20 -15.56 0.47 1.94
CA ARG A 20 -15.61 -0.73 2.78
C ARG A 20 -14.54 -0.69 3.87
N HIS A 21 -13.32 -0.27 3.59
CA HIS A 21 -12.25 -0.06 4.58
C HIS A 21 -12.68 0.90 5.66
N ALA A 22 -13.22 2.06 5.29
CA ALA A 22 -13.75 3.04 6.23
C ALA A 22 -14.84 2.43 7.12
N GLY A 23 -15.77 1.66 6.54
CA GLY A 23 -16.81 0.95 7.29
C GLY A 23 -16.26 -0.03 8.33
N LEU A 24 -15.24 -0.83 7.97
CA LEU A 24 -14.56 -1.74 8.88
C LEU A 24 -13.87 -0.98 10.03
N CYS A 25 -13.16 0.10 9.71
CA CYS A 25 -12.49 0.94 10.70
C CYS A 25 -13.50 1.59 11.68
N PHE A 26 -14.64 2.09 11.17
CA PHE A 26 -15.70 2.64 12.02
C PHE A 26 -16.36 1.59 12.92
N ALA A 27 -16.56 0.37 12.41
CA ALA A 27 -17.10 -0.72 13.21
C ALA A 27 -16.17 -1.07 14.39
N LEU A 28 -14.86 -1.17 14.14
CA LEU A 28 -13.87 -1.39 15.20
C LEU A 28 -13.85 -0.22 16.20
N ALA A 29 -13.81 1.02 15.71
CA ALA A 29 -13.85 2.21 16.56
C ALA A 29 -15.09 2.23 17.46
N GLY A 30 -16.27 1.88 16.91
CA GLY A 30 -17.50 1.81 17.68
C GLY A 30 -17.51 0.69 18.72
N ALA A 31 -16.91 -0.46 18.41
CA ALA A 31 -16.74 -1.55 19.37
C ALA A 31 -15.87 -1.13 20.56
N TYR A 32 -14.77 -0.40 20.33
CA TYR A 32 -13.91 0.11 21.41
C TYR A 32 -14.56 1.25 22.20
N GLY A 33 -15.26 2.15 21.52
CA GLY A 33 -15.90 3.32 22.14
C GLY A 33 -17.23 3.03 22.82
N GLY A 34 -17.82 1.87 22.59
CA GLY A 34 -19.14 1.49 23.13
C GLY A 34 -20.32 2.24 22.49
N ALA A 35 -20.10 2.92 21.36
CA ALA A 35 -21.12 3.67 20.63
C ALA A 35 -20.82 3.68 19.12
N PRO A 36 -21.82 3.72 18.23
CA PRO A 36 -21.58 3.82 16.81
C PRO A 36 -20.73 5.03 16.44
N VAL A 37 -19.66 4.81 15.67
CA VAL A 37 -18.83 5.86 15.07
C VAL A 37 -19.10 5.86 13.57
N GLY A 38 -19.09 7.02 12.94
CA GLY A 38 -19.26 7.18 11.50
C GLY A 38 -18.61 8.45 10.99
N PRO A 39 -18.65 8.68 9.67
CA PRO A 39 -18.08 9.88 9.09
C PRO A 39 -18.80 11.13 9.62
N SER A 40 -18.04 12.18 9.92
CA SER A 40 -18.60 13.50 10.20
C SER A 40 -19.09 14.17 8.90
N ALA A 41 -19.71 15.34 9.02
CA ALA A 41 -20.03 16.17 7.86
C ALA A 41 -18.78 16.34 6.98
N PHE A 42 -18.91 16.00 5.70
CA PHE A 42 -17.83 16.16 4.74
C PHE A 42 -17.53 17.67 4.60
N PRO A 43 -16.31 18.14 4.86
CA PRO A 43 -15.96 19.55 4.73
C PRO A 43 -15.84 19.91 3.25
N PHE A 44 -16.98 19.99 2.55
CA PHE A 44 -17.04 20.31 1.14
C PHE A 44 -16.96 21.82 0.92
N GLY A 45 -15.81 22.30 0.44
CA GLY A 45 -15.58 23.71 0.11
C GLY A 45 -16.28 24.20 -1.17
N GLY A 46 -17.13 23.38 -1.80
CA GLY A 46 -17.91 23.76 -2.98
C GLY A 46 -17.25 23.47 -4.34
N ALA A 47 -15.99 23.00 -4.38
CA ALA A 47 -15.31 22.65 -5.61
C ALA A 47 -14.44 21.40 -5.44
N VAL A 48 -14.49 20.51 -6.44
CA VAL A 48 -13.53 19.42 -6.60
C VAL A 48 -12.55 19.86 -7.68
N ALA A 49 -11.27 20.01 -7.32
CA ALA A 49 -10.23 20.25 -8.30
C ALA A 49 -9.97 18.95 -9.07
N VAL A 50 -10.41 18.90 -10.33
CA VAL A 50 -10.10 17.80 -11.24
C VAL A 50 -8.94 18.27 -12.12
N SER A 51 -7.84 17.53 -12.12
CA SER A 51 -6.74 17.80 -13.04
C SER A 51 -6.94 17.03 -14.34
N GLU A 52 -6.89 17.72 -15.47
CA GLU A 52 -6.82 17.10 -16.79
C GLU A 52 -5.35 16.84 -17.22
N ASP A 53 -4.39 17.21 -16.39
CA ASP A 53 -2.95 17.04 -16.66
C ASP A 53 -2.45 15.65 -16.24
N LEU A 54 -1.87 14.93 -17.21
CA LEU A 54 -1.31 13.59 -17.02
C LEU A 54 -0.14 13.59 -16.05
N ALA A 55 0.67 14.64 -16.02
CA ALA A 55 1.79 14.75 -15.09
C ALA A 55 1.29 14.86 -13.65
N ALA A 56 0.32 15.73 -13.39
CA ALA A 56 -0.33 15.85 -12.09
C ALA A 56 -1.01 14.54 -11.63
N VAL A 57 -1.74 13.87 -12.52
CA VAL A 57 -2.40 12.58 -12.20
C VAL A 57 -1.37 11.50 -11.91
N ALA A 58 -0.31 11.37 -12.71
CA ALA A 58 0.74 10.39 -12.49
C ALA A 58 1.52 10.67 -11.20
N ALA A 59 1.77 11.94 -10.87
CA ALA A 59 2.44 12.33 -9.63
C ALA A 59 1.58 12.00 -8.39
N SER A 60 0.27 12.21 -8.45
CA SER A 60 -0.65 11.79 -7.37
C SER A 60 -0.70 10.26 -7.24
N ALA A 61 -0.86 9.54 -8.36
CA ALA A 61 -0.83 8.08 -8.36
C ALA A 61 0.49 7.51 -7.83
N ALA A 62 1.63 8.16 -8.09
CA ALA A 62 2.91 7.78 -7.53
C ALA A 62 2.96 7.96 -6.01
N ARG A 63 2.53 9.11 -5.47
CA ARG A 63 2.57 9.37 -4.01
C ARG A 63 1.56 8.53 -3.24
N GLU A 64 0.31 8.56 -3.67
CA GLU A 64 -0.81 7.97 -2.93
C GLU A 64 -0.89 6.48 -3.23
N GLY A 65 -0.91 6.12 -4.51
CA GLY A 65 -1.02 4.75 -4.96
C GLY A 65 0.27 3.93 -4.77
N CYS A 66 1.35 4.33 -5.45
CA CYS A 66 2.59 3.54 -5.46
C CYS A 66 3.28 3.54 -4.09
N VAL A 67 3.42 4.71 -3.45
CA VAL A 67 4.04 4.80 -2.12
C VAL A 67 3.01 4.48 -1.04
N GLY A 68 1.92 5.24 -0.94
CA GLY A 68 0.93 5.10 0.13
C GLY A 68 0.35 3.69 0.26
N GLU A 69 -0.19 3.11 -0.80
CA GLU A 69 -0.84 1.79 -0.71
C GLU A 69 0.15 0.65 -0.49
N THR A 70 1.36 0.74 -1.06
CA THR A 70 2.42 -0.26 -0.76
C THR A 70 2.76 -0.26 0.72
N LEU A 71 2.90 0.93 1.32
CA LEU A 71 3.17 1.07 2.75
C LEU A 71 2.00 0.62 3.60
N ALA A 72 0.77 0.95 3.21
CA ALA A 72 -0.45 0.54 3.89
C ALA A 72 -0.60 -0.99 3.88
N ALA A 73 -0.36 -1.64 2.74
CA ALA A 73 -0.39 -3.09 2.59
C ALA A 73 0.60 -3.79 3.53
N VAL A 74 1.87 -3.38 3.51
CA VAL A 74 2.91 -3.98 4.36
C VAL A 74 2.63 -3.72 5.84
N LEU A 75 2.21 -2.49 6.18
CA LEU A 75 1.87 -2.17 7.56
C LEU A 75 0.67 -3.00 8.04
N ALA A 76 -0.40 -3.12 7.26
CA ALA A 76 -1.57 -3.90 7.61
C ALA A 76 -1.25 -5.40 7.77
N ALA A 77 -0.34 -5.94 6.94
CA ALA A 77 0.15 -7.31 7.07
C ALA A 77 0.92 -7.54 8.39
N GLU A 78 1.81 -6.60 8.76
CA GLU A 78 2.55 -6.66 10.04
C GLU A 78 1.62 -6.52 11.25
N GLN A 79 0.63 -5.62 11.16
CA GLN A 79 -0.42 -5.46 12.16
C GLN A 79 -1.25 -6.75 12.31
N LEU A 80 -1.59 -7.41 11.20
CA LEU A 80 -2.31 -8.68 11.17
C LEU A 80 -1.52 -9.81 11.86
N GLY A 81 -0.19 -9.81 11.69
CA GLY A 81 0.72 -10.76 12.35
C GLY A 81 0.66 -10.68 13.87
N GLN A 82 0.41 -9.50 14.43
CA GLN A 82 0.31 -9.30 15.89
C GLN A 82 -1.12 -9.34 16.44
N ALA A 83 -2.11 -9.03 15.61
CA ALA A 83 -3.50 -9.01 16.01
C ALA A 83 -3.99 -10.40 16.45
N ARG A 84 -4.65 -10.45 17.61
CA ARG A 84 -5.29 -11.63 18.20
C ARG A 84 -6.81 -11.53 18.19
N ASP A 85 -7.35 -10.32 18.26
CA ASP A 85 -8.78 -10.09 18.18
C ASP A 85 -9.33 -10.55 16.80
N PRO A 86 -10.35 -11.43 16.75
CA PRO A 86 -10.84 -11.96 15.49
C PRO A 86 -11.42 -10.90 14.54
N ALA A 87 -12.07 -9.86 15.06
CA ALA A 87 -12.65 -8.81 14.23
C ALA A 87 -11.57 -7.92 13.62
N VAL A 88 -10.53 -7.59 14.40
CA VAL A 88 -9.35 -6.86 13.90
C VAL A 88 -8.63 -7.67 12.82
N ARG A 89 -8.38 -8.96 13.06
CA ARG A 89 -7.71 -9.83 12.08
C ARG A 89 -8.50 -9.91 10.77
N ALA A 90 -9.83 -10.03 10.86
CA ALA A 90 -10.68 -10.06 9.68
C ALA A 90 -10.59 -8.74 8.88
N ALA A 91 -10.62 -7.59 9.55
CA ALA A 91 -10.47 -6.29 8.90
C ALA A 91 -9.08 -6.12 8.26
N LEU A 92 -8.00 -6.45 8.97
CA LEU A 92 -6.64 -6.30 8.46
C LEU A 92 -6.31 -7.27 7.33
N THR A 93 -6.87 -8.50 7.34
CA THR A 93 -6.73 -9.45 6.22
C THR A 93 -7.29 -8.87 4.94
N VAL A 94 -8.45 -8.25 5.06
CA VAL A 94 -9.13 -7.58 3.96
C VAL A 94 -8.30 -6.39 3.46
N ILE A 95 -7.98 -5.46 4.36
CA ILE A 95 -7.25 -4.23 4.01
C ILE A 95 -5.90 -4.57 3.38
N ALA A 96 -5.09 -5.44 4.00
CA ALA A 96 -3.78 -5.79 3.45
C ALA A 96 -3.84 -6.35 2.02
N ALA A 97 -4.83 -7.20 1.74
CA ALA A 97 -5.02 -7.77 0.41
C ALA A 97 -5.53 -6.75 -0.61
N ASP A 98 -6.37 -5.82 -0.18
CA ASP A 98 -6.95 -4.78 -1.03
C ASP A 98 -5.90 -3.72 -1.36
N GLU A 99 -5.15 -3.22 -0.36
CA GLU A 99 -4.07 -2.25 -0.59
C GLU A 99 -2.93 -2.79 -1.46
N ALA A 100 -2.62 -4.10 -1.36
CA ALA A 100 -1.66 -4.70 -2.26
C ALA A 100 -2.11 -4.64 -3.73
N ARG A 101 -3.41 -4.83 -4.01
CA ARG A 101 -3.98 -4.67 -5.36
C ARG A 101 -4.03 -3.21 -5.78
N HIS A 102 -4.33 -2.29 -4.87
CA HIS A 102 -4.35 -0.86 -5.14
C HIS A 102 -2.95 -0.35 -5.51
N ALA A 103 -1.93 -0.80 -4.78
CA ALA A 103 -0.54 -0.53 -5.11
C ALA A 103 -0.19 -1.04 -6.53
N GLU A 104 -0.52 -2.30 -6.86
CA GLU A 104 -0.29 -2.85 -8.20
C GLU A 104 -0.95 -1.98 -9.29
N LEU A 105 -2.21 -1.61 -9.09
CA LEU A 105 -2.95 -0.73 -10.00
C LEU A 105 -2.21 0.60 -10.22
N ALA A 106 -1.75 1.22 -9.13
CA ALA A 106 -1.03 2.48 -9.20
C ALA A 106 0.29 2.36 -9.98
N TRP A 107 1.08 1.31 -9.72
CA TRP A 107 2.32 1.04 -10.46
C TRP A 107 2.07 0.90 -11.96
N ARG A 108 1.00 0.17 -12.34
CA ARG A 108 0.59 0.03 -13.74
C ARG A 108 0.13 1.35 -14.35
N ALA A 109 -0.65 2.14 -13.61
CA ALA A 109 -1.13 3.44 -14.05
C ALA A 109 0.02 4.43 -14.28
N VAL A 110 0.99 4.49 -13.35
CA VAL A 110 2.18 5.33 -13.47
C VAL A 110 3.05 4.87 -14.64
N ALA A 111 3.25 3.57 -14.84
CA ALA A 111 4.01 3.04 -15.97
C ALA A 111 3.37 3.44 -17.31
N TRP A 112 2.04 3.30 -17.44
CA TRP A 112 1.29 3.75 -18.61
C TRP A 112 1.42 5.27 -18.82
N ALA A 113 1.29 6.06 -17.76
CA ALA A 113 1.35 7.51 -17.84
C ALA A 113 2.74 7.99 -18.27
N VAL A 114 3.82 7.40 -17.73
CA VAL A 114 5.21 7.71 -18.14
C VAL A 114 5.44 7.33 -19.60
N ALA A 115 4.97 6.16 -20.05
CA ALA A 115 5.08 5.75 -21.45
C ALA A 115 4.31 6.67 -22.41
N THR A 116 3.17 7.20 -21.98
CA THR A 116 2.28 8.04 -22.80
C THR A 116 2.70 9.51 -22.81
N GLY A 117 3.07 10.06 -21.65
CA GLY A 117 3.34 11.49 -21.45
C GLY A 117 4.81 11.88 -21.51
N GLY A 118 5.73 10.92 -21.66
CA GLY A 118 7.13 11.19 -21.93
C GLY A 118 7.87 11.92 -20.80
N ALA A 119 8.81 12.80 -21.16
CA ALA A 119 9.77 13.38 -20.23
C ALA A 119 9.14 14.24 -19.13
N GLU A 120 8.07 14.97 -19.44
CA GLU A 120 7.36 15.83 -18.48
C GLU A 120 6.72 15.01 -17.37
N VAL A 121 5.94 13.99 -17.74
CA VAL A 121 5.31 13.06 -16.78
C VAL A 121 6.37 12.32 -15.98
N ARG A 122 7.45 11.87 -16.64
CA ARG A 122 8.56 11.20 -15.95
C ARG A 122 9.21 12.09 -14.89
N ALA A 123 9.42 13.38 -15.18
CA ALA A 123 9.96 14.33 -14.22
C ALA A 123 9.01 14.51 -13.03
N ALA A 124 7.72 14.71 -13.28
CA ALA A 124 6.72 14.85 -12.22
C ALA A 124 6.63 13.62 -11.31
N VAL A 125 6.77 12.41 -11.88
CA VAL A 125 6.79 11.15 -11.11
C VAL A 125 8.06 11.02 -10.26
N ILE A 126 9.22 11.46 -10.77
CA ILE A 126 10.48 11.49 -9.99
C ILE A 126 10.33 12.42 -8.79
N ASP A 127 9.85 13.63 -9.02
CA ASP A 127 9.65 14.62 -7.96
C ASP A 127 8.64 14.12 -6.93
N ALA A 128 7.60 13.41 -7.38
CA ALA A 128 6.60 12.79 -6.53
C ALA A 128 7.20 11.72 -5.59
N PHE A 129 8.03 10.81 -6.11
CA PHE A 129 8.70 9.81 -5.27
C PHE A 129 9.65 10.46 -4.26
N ALA A 130 10.45 11.45 -4.70
CA ALA A 130 11.36 12.17 -3.81
C ALA A 130 10.61 12.89 -2.66
N ALA A 131 9.54 13.61 -2.98
CA ALA A 131 8.72 14.30 -1.98
C ALA A 131 8.05 13.34 -1.00
N ALA A 132 7.56 12.18 -1.47
CA ALA A 132 6.93 11.18 -0.61
C ALA A 132 7.94 10.60 0.41
N GLU A 133 9.17 10.33 -0.03
CA GLU A 133 10.23 9.86 0.85
C GLU A 133 10.60 10.89 1.94
N GLU A 134 10.68 12.17 1.59
CA GLU A 134 10.97 13.24 2.54
C GLU A 134 9.88 13.35 3.63
N VAL A 135 8.61 13.29 3.22
CA VAL A 135 7.47 13.30 4.16
C VAL A 135 7.54 12.13 5.11
N LEU A 136 7.85 10.93 4.62
CA LEU A 136 7.95 9.72 5.44
C LEU A 136 9.18 9.74 6.36
N ALA A 137 10.30 10.32 5.93
CA ALA A 137 11.46 10.50 6.79
C ALA A 137 11.17 11.41 8.00
N GLY A 138 10.28 12.38 7.83
CA GLY A 138 9.79 13.25 8.90
C GLY A 138 8.61 12.68 9.71
N PHE A 139 7.99 11.59 9.26
CA PHE A 139 6.83 11.01 9.92
C PHE A 139 7.23 10.33 11.24
N SER A 140 6.60 10.77 12.32
CA SER A 140 6.68 10.12 13.62
C SER A 140 5.27 9.74 14.09
N SER A 141 5.09 8.45 14.34
CA SER A 141 3.86 7.97 14.96
C SER A 141 3.86 8.34 16.44
N GLY A 142 2.78 8.96 16.94
CA GLY A 142 2.57 9.22 18.38
C GLY A 142 2.17 7.96 19.18
N ALA A 143 2.30 6.78 18.58
CA ALA A 143 1.77 5.53 19.09
C ALA A 143 2.55 4.99 20.31
N VAL A 144 1.94 5.05 21.49
CA VAL A 144 2.48 4.45 22.73
C VAL A 144 2.45 2.92 22.67
N ALA A 145 3.60 2.24 22.68
CA ALA A 145 3.65 0.78 22.69
C ALA A 145 2.95 0.17 23.92
N SER A 146 2.05 -0.80 23.71
CA SER A 146 1.40 -1.58 24.77
C SER A 146 1.07 -2.98 24.23
N PRO A 147 1.24 -4.06 25.04
CA PRO A 147 0.86 -5.41 24.64
C PRO A 147 -0.63 -5.57 24.33
N GLU A 148 -1.49 -4.85 25.06
CA GLU A 148 -2.93 -4.84 24.84
C GLU A 148 -3.26 -4.21 23.49
N LEU A 149 -2.62 -3.09 23.16
CA LEU A 149 -2.78 -2.45 21.85
C LEU A 149 -2.22 -3.31 20.71
N ALA A 150 -1.08 -3.97 20.93
CA ALA A 150 -0.48 -4.88 19.95
C ALA A 150 -1.38 -6.10 19.66
N ALA A 151 -2.07 -6.64 20.67
CA ALA A 151 -3.06 -7.71 20.50
C ALA A 151 -4.26 -7.28 19.63
N HIS A 152 -4.46 -5.98 19.43
CA HIS A 152 -5.43 -5.39 18.50
C HIS A 152 -4.76 -4.80 17.25
N GLY A 153 -3.57 -5.29 16.90
CA GLY A 153 -2.86 -4.90 15.67
C GLY A 153 -2.27 -3.49 15.70
N ARG A 154 -2.21 -2.83 16.86
CA ARG A 154 -1.69 -1.46 16.95
C ARG A 154 -0.23 -1.49 17.37
N LEU A 155 0.67 -1.36 16.39
CA LEU A 155 2.11 -1.31 16.60
C LEU A 155 2.57 -0.10 17.41
N GLY A 156 3.71 -0.21 18.08
CA GLY A 156 4.39 0.94 18.68
C GLY A 156 4.98 1.87 17.61
N ALA A 157 5.21 3.14 17.95
CA ALA A 157 5.76 4.12 17.03
C ALA A 157 7.06 3.68 16.34
N THR A 158 8.02 3.18 17.11
CA THR A 158 9.33 2.72 16.61
C THR A 158 9.19 1.54 15.67
N GLU A 159 8.30 0.61 15.99
CA GLU A 159 8.06 -0.60 15.20
C GLU A 159 7.38 -0.29 13.88
N ALA A 160 6.32 0.52 13.91
CA ALA A 160 5.65 1.01 12.70
C ALA A 160 6.64 1.75 11.79
N ALA A 161 7.48 2.64 12.35
CA ALA A 161 8.50 3.33 11.57
C ALA A 161 9.54 2.38 10.95
N ALA A 162 9.90 1.29 11.63
CA ALA A 162 10.79 0.28 11.10
C ALA A 162 10.15 -0.51 9.94
N VAL A 163 8.87 -0.88 10.07
CA VAL A 163 8.10 -1.54 9.01
C VAL A 163 8.01 -0.66 7.76
N LEU A 164 7.61 0.61 7.94
CA LEU A 164 7.48 1.54 6.82
C LEU A 164 8.82 1.79 6.11
N ARG A 165 9.92 1.87 6.87
CA ARG A 165 11.26 1.99 6.28
C ARG A 165 11.65 0.76 5.47
N ARG A 166 11.39 -0.45 5.96
CA ARG A 166 11.64 -1.68 5.18
C ARG A 166 10.82 -1.69 3.89
N ALA A 167 9.52 -1.37 3.96
CA ALA A 167 8.66 -1.32 2.78
C ALA A 167 9.15 -0.29 1.74
N LEU A 168 9.63 0.87 2.19
CA LEU A 168 10.27 1.84 1.30
C LEU A 168 11.53 1.26 0.64
N ASP A 169 12.44 0.74 1.44
CA ASP A 169 13.78 0.35 0.99
C ASP A 169 13.78 -0.94 0.15
N GLU A 170 12.90 -1.88 0.47
CA GLU A 170 12.85 -3.22 -0.14
C GLU A 170 11.83 -3.31 -1.28
N VAL A 171 10.80 -2.46 -1.29
CA VAL A 171 9.73 -2.51 -2.31
C VAL A 171 9.66 -1.23 -3.14
N VAL A 172 9.38 -0.09 -2.50
CA VAL A 172 9.08 1.15 -3.23
C VAL A 172 10.27 1.68 -4.03
N ARG A 173 11.45 1.79 -3.40
CA ARG A 173 12.67 2.30 -4.07
C ARG A 173 13.08 1.42 -5.25
N PRO A 174 13.19 0.08 -5.12
CA PRO A 174 13.50 -0.80 -6.26
C PRO A 174 12.45 -0.72 -7.37
N ALA A 175 11.16 -0.67 -7.02
CA ALA A 175 10.06 -0.57 -7.98
C ALA A 175 10.16 0.71 -8.82
N ALA A 176 10.32 1.86 -8.13
CA ALA A 176 10.45 3.16 -8.76
C ALA A 176 11.69 3.22 -9.65
N ALA A 177 12.83 2.69 -9.20
CA ALA A 177 14.05 2.62 -9.99
C ALA A 177 13.87 1.78 -11.26
N ALA A 178 13.22 0.61 -11.16
CA ALA A 178 12.92 -0.25 -12.31
C ALA A 178 11.99 0.45 -13.31
N LEU A 179 10.90 1.03 -12.83
CA LEU A 179 9.92 1.75 -13.66
C LEU A 179 10.58 2.92 -14.40
N LEU A 180 11.38 3.71 -13.70
CA LEU A 180 12.02 4.92 -14.26
C LEU A 180 13.26 4.60 -15.10
N GLY A 181 13.93 3.48 -14.85
CA GLY A 181 15.12 3.00 -15.57
C GLY A 181 14.80 2.27 -16.87
N ALA A 182 13.59 1.71 -17.04
CA ALA A 182 13.21 0.93 -18.22
C ALA A 182 12.97 1.78 -19.49
N SER A 183 13.11 3.11 -19.43
CA SER A 183 12.74 4.01 -20.52
C SER A 183 13.94 4.49 -21.36
N THR A 184 14.53 3.57 -22.13
CA THR A 184 15.33 3.91 -23.32
C THR A 184 15.17 2.88 -24.44
N LEU A 185 14.00 2.78 -25.10
CA LEU A 185 13.89 2.30 -26.50
C LEU A 185 12.61 2.84 -27.20
N PRO A 186 12.67 3.22 -28.50
CA PRO A 186 11.52 3.74 -29.23
C PRO A 186 10.71 2.65 -29.96
N GLY A 187 9.38 2.76 -29.90
CA GLY A 187 8.48 2.40 -31.01
C GLY A 187 7.84 1.00 -31.04
N SER A 188 6.54 0.98 -30.71
CA SER A 188 5.48 0.08 -31.21
C SER A 188 5.44 -1.41 -30.83
N ALA A 189 4.26 -1.77 -30.31
CA ALA A 189 3.62 -3.09 -30.31
C ALA A 189 4.30 -4.24 -29.53
N ALA A 190 4.25 -4.13 -28.20
CA ALA A 190 3.92 -5.26 -27.31
C ALA A 190 3.56 -4.69 -25.93
N ALA A 191 2.28 -4.76 -25.53
CA ALA A 191 1.93 -4.71 -24.12
C ALA A 191 2.47 -6.00 -23.49
N GLY A 192 3.64 -5.92 -22.87
CA GLY A 192 4.38 -7.00 -22.22
C GLY A 192 5.87 -6.64 -22.24
N SER A 193 6.54 -6.33 -21.13
CA SER A 193 6.57 -7.10 -19.89
C SER A 193 6.99 -6.20 -18.71
N LEU A 194 6.11 -6.04 -17.71
CA LEU A 194 6.51 -6.11 -16.31
C LEU A 194 6.41 -7.60 -15.94
N SER A 195 7.53 -8.30 -15.77
CA SER A 195 7.50 -9.73 -15.46
C SER A 195 7.16 -9.96 -13.98
N ALA A 196 5.95 -10.47 -13.75
CA ALA A 196 5.38 -11.33 -12.69
C ALA A 196 6.09 -11.68 -11.36
N SER A 197 7.40 -11.46 -11.12
CA SER A 197 8.05 -11.84 -9.83
C SER A 197 8.05 -10.72 -8.78
N PHE A 198 7.99 -9.45 -9.21
CA PHE A 198 8.27 -8.32 -8.32
C PHE A 198 7.10 -7.92 -7.41
N VAL A 199 5.86 -8.08 -7.88
CA VAL A 199 4.64 -7.85 -7.08
C VAL A 199 4.15 -9.15 -6.41
N ALA A 200 4.52 -10.32 -6.95
CA ALA A 200 4.21 -11.61 -6.34
C ALA A 200 4.95 -11.84 -5.01
N GLU A 201 6.15 -11.28 -4.83
CA GLU A 201 6.91 -11.30 -3.56
C GLU A 201 6.33 -10.39 -2.47
N VAL A 202 5.75 -9.24 -2.85
CA VAL A 202 5.06 -8.32 -1.91
C VAL A 202 3.90 -9.02 -1.19
N VAL A 203 3.36 -10.09 -1.80
CA VAL A 203 2.25 -10.91 -1.27
C VAL A 203 2.73 -12.25 -0.66
N GLN A 204 3.91 -12.79 -1.00
CA GLN A 204 4.41 -14.06 -0.44
C GLN A 204 5.06 -13.94 0.95
N SER A 205 5.57 -12.77 1.33
CA SER A 205 6.24 -12.52 2.62
C SER A 205 5.31 -12.20 3.80
N ALA A 206 4.00 -12.13 3.59
CA ALA A 206 3.02 -12.07 4.67
C ALA A 206 2.87 -13.41 5.46
N GLY A 207 3.72 -14.41 5.23
CA GLY A 207 3.81 -15.63 6.05
C GLY A 207 4.57 -15.36 7.37
N LEU A 208 4.06 -15.66 8.58
CA LEU A 208 3.75 -17.02 9.02
C LEU A 208 4.46 -18.06 8.16
N ASP A 209 5.73 -18.27 8.48
CA ASP A 209 6.61 -19.26 7.90
C ASP A 209 5.95 -20.66 7.93
N PRO A 210 5.85 -21.40 6.81
CA PRO A 210 5.43 -22.79 6.82
C PRO A 210 6.63 -23.69 7.18
N THR A 211 7.07 -23.67 8.44
CA THR A 211 7.95 -24.73 8.96
C THR A 211 7.48 -25.27 10.31
N PRO A 212 7.54 -26.61 10.52
CA PRO A 212 6.84 -27.29 11.60
C PRO A 212 7.55 -27.08 12.93
N CYS A 213 6.74 -26.92 13.97
CA CYS A 213 7.16 -27.02 15.36
C CYS A 213 8.04 -28.26 15.55
N PRO A 214 9.25 -28.17 16.13
CA PRO A 214 10.02 -29.36 16.44
C PRO A 214 9.29 -30.09 17.56
N MET A 215 8.63 -31.19 17.18
CA MET A 215 8.23 -32.24 18.10
C MET A 215 9.47 -32.74 18.82
N ASP A 216 9.35 -32.74 20.14
CA ASP A 216 10.15 -33.49 21.08
C ASP A 216 10.30 -34.95 20.60
N SER A 217 11.55 -35.40 20.44
CA SER A 217 11.85 -36.83 20.38
C SER A 217 13.30 -37.05 20.79
N GLY A 218 13.48 -37.56 22.01
CA GLY A 218 14.73 -38.03 22.53
C GLY A 218 15.33 -39.24 21.79
N GLY A 219 16.51 -39.61 22.25
CA GLY A 219 17.23 -40.84 21.92
C GLY A 219 18.69 -40.68 22.38
N GLN A 220 19.02 -41.11 23.59
CA GLN A 220 19.56 -42.43 23.95
C GLN A 220 21.08 -42.63 23.71
N ALA A 221 21.71 -43.06 24.80
CA ALA A 221 22.78 -44.05 24.90
C ALA A 221 24.14 -43.78 24.21
N SER A 222 25.14 -43.54 25.06
CA SER A 222 26.34 -44.40 25.16
C SER A 222 26.80 -44.47 26.62
#